data_AF-A0A286ILV7-F1
#
_entry.id   AF-A0A286ILV7-F1
#
_cell.length_a   1.000
_cell.length_b   1.000
_cell.length_c   1.000
_cell.angle_alpha   90.00
_cell.angle_beta   90.00
_cell.angle_gamma   90.00
#
_symmetry.space_group_name_H-M   'P 1'
#
loop_
_entity.id
_entity.type
_entity.pdbx_description
1 polymer ?
#
loop_
_entity_poly.entity_id
_entity_poly.type
_entity_poly.pdbx_seq_one_letter_code
_entity_poly.pdbx_strand_id
1 'polypeptide(L)' 'MAKEKKEEKPRVHKDLEGFDIKINSFGEIQMSYDVEKINQFLNKNVEDKKLKGVEDQLDISDEDEKS' A
#
# COMPACT_ATOMS: atom_id res chain seq x y z
N MET A 1 13.09 -27.40 27.66
CA MET A 1 13.05 -25.93 27.56
C MET A 1 12.31 -25.58 26.28
N ALA A 2 11.09 -25.04 26.39
CA ALA A 2 10.30 -24.65 25.22
C ALA A 2 11.02 -23.51 24.50
N LYS A 3 11.34 -23.72 23.22
CA LYS A 3 11.99 -22.71 22.38
C LYS A 3 10.95 -21.60 22.16
N GLU A 4 11.08 -20.51 22.91
CA GLU A 4 10.31 -19.30 22.67
C GLU A 4 10.56 -18.88 21.21
N LYS A 5 9.53 -19.04 20.37
CA LYS A 5 9.53 -18.49 19.02
C LYS A 5 9.54 -16.99 19.21
N LYS A 6 10.72 -16.36 19.10
CA LYS A 6 10.81 -14.91 18.96
C LYS A 6 9.99 -14.56 17.74
N GLU A 7 8.81 -13.98 17.95
CA GLU A 7 8.02 -13.40 16.88
C GLU A 7 8.88 -12.29 16.27
N GLU A 8 9.55 -12.60 15.15
CA GLU A 8 10.25 -11.61 14.37
C GLU A 8 9.21 -10.60 13.89
N LYS A 9 9.22 -9.42 14.50
CA LYS A 9 8.40 -8.31 14.04
C LYS A 9 8.69 -8.09 12.56
N PRO A 10 7.66 -7.96 11.71
CA PRO A 10 7.86 -7.70 10.30
C PRO A 10 8.75 -6.45 10.12
N ARG A 11 9.67 -6.48 9.15
CA ARG A 11 10.54 -5.34 8.82
C ARG A 11 9.69 -4.26 8.13
N VAL A 12 8.97 -3.48 8.93
CA VAL A 12 8.12 -2.38 8.50
C VAL A 12 8.92 -1.06 8.48
N HIS A 13 8.43 -0.09 7.71
CA HIS A 13 9.01 1.27 7.70
C HIS A 13 8.97 1.86 9.13
N LYS A 14 9.91 2.75 9.47
CA LYS A 14 9.94 3.39 10.81
C LYS A 14 8.62 4.07 11.16
N ASP A 15 7.97 4.68 10.17
CA ASP A 15 6.66 5.34 10.33
C ASP A 15 5.49 4.35 10.52
N LEU A 16 5.72 3.06 10.28
CA LEU A 16 4.79 1.97 10.49
C LEU A 16 5.24 1.06 11.64
N GLU A 17 6.09 1.54 12.54
CA GLU A 17 6.52 0.76 13.70
C GLU A 17 5.28 0.34 14.53
N GLY A 18 5.18 -0.94 14.86
CA GLY A 18 3.98 -1.52 15.49
C GLY A 18 2.84 -1.88 14.54
N PHE A 19 3.04 -1.77 13.22
CA PHE A 19 2.07 -2.25 12.23
C PHE A 19 2.05 -3.78 12.19
N ASP A 20 0.93 -4.34 12.61
CA ASP A 20 0.60 -5.76 12.52
C ASP A 20 -0.60 -5.96 11.59
N ILE A 21 -0.51 -6.99 10.74
CA ILE A 21 -1.55 -7.42 9.81
C ILE A 21 -1.67 -8.94 9.85
N LYS A 22 -2.89 -9.43 10.07
CA LYS A 22 -3.20 -10.85 10.22
C LYS A 22 -4.42 -11.21 9.38
N ILE A 23 -4.43 -12.43 8.87
CA ILE A 23 -5.59 -13.00 8.17
C ILE A 23 -6.18 -14.05 9.10
N ASN A 24 -7.47 -13.93 9.42
CA ASN A 24 -8.14 -14.92 10.25
C ASN A 24 -8.59 -16.14 9.41
N SER A 25 -9.09 -17.19 10.06
CA SER A 25 -9.54 -18.41 9.37
C SER A 25 -10.75 -18.19 8.43
N PHE A 26 -11.43 -17.05 8.55
CA PHE A 26 -12.53 -16.64 7.68
C PHE A 26 -12.07 -15.81 6.48
N GLY A 27 -10.77 -15.52 6.36
CA GLY A 27 -10.21 -14.69 5.29
C GLY A 27 -10.34 -13.18 5.52
N GLU A 28 -10.77 -12.76 6.72
CA GLU A 28 -10.84 -11.34 7.06
C GLU A 28 -9.44 -10.82 7.40
N ILE A 29 -9.13 -9.63 6.89
CA ILE A 29 -7.88 -8.94 7.17
C ILE A 29 -8.07 -8.10 8.45
N GLN A 30 -7.31 -8.45 9.48
CA GLN A 30 -7.24 -7.70 10.72
C GLN A 30 -5.93 -6.92 10.75
N MET A 31 -6.04 -5.60 10.80
CA MET A 31 -4.91 -4.69 10.87
C MET A 31 -5.02 -3.82 12.13
N SER A 32 -3.87 -3.50 12.71
CA SER A 32 -3.75 -2.69 13.93
C SER A 32 -3.97 -1.19 13.70
N TYR A 33 -3.84 -0.72 12.45
CA TYR A 33 -4.00 0.67 12.06
C TYR A 33 -5.27 0.87 11.23
N ASP A 34 -5.84 2.07 11.31
CA ASP A 34 -7.00 2.45 10.52
C ASP A 34 -6.67 2.49 9.02
N VAL A 35 -7.59 1.97 8.20
CA VAL A 35 -7.47 1.90 6.73
C VAL A 35 -7.12 3.26 6.12
N GLU A 36 -7.68 4.35 6.66
CA GLU A 36 -7.39 5.72 6.22
C GLU A 36 -5.91 6.09 6.37
N LYS A 37 -5.29 5.71 7.49
CA LYS A 37 -3.86 5.98 7.75
C LYS A 37 -2.97 5.15 6.84
N ILE A 38 -3.35 3.89 6.55
CA ILE A 38 -2.64 3.07 5.54
C ILE A 38 -2.72 3.76 4.17
N ASN A 39 -3.91 4.21 3.75
CA ASN A 39 -4.07 4.85 2.45
C ASN A 39 -3.23 6.13 2.32
N GLN A 40 -3.20 6.97 3.36
CA GLN A 40 -2.35 8.16 3.37
C GLN A 40 -0.86 7.79 3.29
N PHE A 41 -0.43 6.76 4.01
CA PHE A 41 0.94 6.28 3.95
C PHE A 41 1.31 5.78 2.55
N LEU A 42 0.42 5.02 1.90
CA LEU A 42 0.62 4.51 0.54
C LEU A 42 0.67 5.65 -0.47
N ASN A 43 -0.30 6.58 -0.45
CA ASN A 43 -0.32 7.73 -1.36
C ASN A 43 0.93 8.62 -1.25
N LYS A 44 1.56 8.68 -0.07
CA LYS A 44 2.77 9.48 0.16
C LYS A 44 4.05 8.78 -0.28
N ASN A 45 4.15 7.47 -0.07
CA ASN A 45 5.42 6.73 -0.22
C ASN A 45 5.46 5.81 -1.44
N VAL A 46 4.31 5.52 -2.04
CA VAL A 46 4.17 4.60 -3.18
C VAL A 46 3.58 5.38 -4.34
N GLU A 47 4.31 5.44 -5.44
CA GLU A 47 3.79 5.98 -6.70
C GLU A 47 2.66 5.08 -7.21
N ASP A 48 1.54 5.68 -7.63
CA ASP A 48 0.41 4.93 -8.17
C ASP A 48 0.80 4.27 -9.50
N LYS A 49 1.01 2.95 -9.47
CA LYS A 49 1.36 2.15 -10.65
C LYS A 49 0.28 2.19 -11.73
N LYS A 50 -0.97 2.55 -11.39
CA LYS A 50 -2.05 2.71 -12.37
C LYS A 50 -1.84 3.93 -13.25
N LEU A 51 -1.14 4.96 -12.77
CA LEU A 51 -0.87 6.19 -13.53
C LEU A 51 0.38 6.08 -14.41
N LYS A 52 1.29 5.14 -14.11
CA LYS A 52 2.55 4.94 -14.84
C LYS A 52 2.41 4.57 -16.33
N GLY A 53 1.21 4.20 -16.78
CA GLY A 53 0.93 3.92 -18.20
C GLY A 53 -0.09 4.88 -18.83
N VAL A 54 -0.55 5.89 -18.07
CA VAL A 54 -1.54 6.87 -18.52
C VAL A 54 -0.87 8.14 -19.03
N GLU A 55 0.32 8.49 -18.52
CA GLU A 55 1.11 9.62 -19.05
C GLU A 55 1.41 9.44 -20.56
N ASP A 56 1.75 8.23 -21.01
CA ASP A 56 1.96 7.94 -22.44
C ASP A 56 0.67 8.02 -23.30
N GLN A 57 -0.53 8.05 -22.69
CA GLN A 57 -1.81 8.10 -23.41
C GLN A 57 -2.46 9.50 -23.42
N LEU A 58 -2.02 10.41 -22.56
CA LEU A 58 -2.60 11.75 -22.44
C LEU A 58 -2.12 12.73 -23.52
N ASP A 59 -1.04 12.41 -24.24
CA ASP A 59 -0.50 13.24 -25.33
C ASP A 59 -1.28 13.12 -26.66
N ILE A 60 -2.38 12.36 -26.71
CA ILE A 60 -3.12 12.07 -27.97
C ILE A 60 -4.42 12.89 -28.09
N SER A 61 -4.92 13.53 -27.02
CA SER A 61 -6.25 14.17 -27.04
C SER A 61 -6.30 15.65 -27.38
N ASP A 62 -5.16 16.35 -27.56
CA ASP A 62 -5.15 17.80 -27.79
C ASP A 62 -5.01 18.23 -29.28
N GLU A 63 -4.85 17.31 -30.24
CA GLU A 63 -4.73 17.67 -31.67
C GLU A 63 -6.05 17.65 -32.47
N ASP A 64 -7.13 17.06 -31.95
CA ASP A 64 -8.40 16.91 -32.71
C ASP A 64 -9.38 18.10 -32.58
N GLU A 65 -9.05 19.16 -31.84
CA GLU A 65 -9.95 20.34 -31.69
C GLU A 65 -9.65 21.50 -32.65
N LYS A 66 -8.75 21.34 -33.65
CA LYS A 66 -8.34 22.45 -34.53
C LYS A 66 -8.30 22.20 -36.04
N SER A 67 -8.90 21.13 -36.57
CA SER A 67 -9.02 20.92 -38.03
C SER A 67 -10.42 21.19 -38.56
#